data_AF-A0A8H5SDC5-F1
#
_entry.id   AF-A0A8H5SDC5-F1
#
_cell.length_a   1.000
_cell.length_b   1.000
_cell.length_c   1.000
_cell.angle_alpha   90.00
_cell.angle_beta   90.00
_cell.angle_gamma   90.00
#
_symmetry.space_group_name_H-M   'P 1'
#
loop_
_entity.id
_entity.type
_entity.pdbx_description
1 polymer ?
#
loop_
_entity_poly.entity_id
_entity_poly.type
_entity_poly.pdbx_seq_one_letter_code
_entity_poly.pdbx_strand_id
1 'polypeptide(L)'
;MYIMLSDQVAIHLLIRVGDYTDFFVGVNHARNVYRGTDGYHGGASSIIISSTPILQPHGHLIVNSMPSFHLSKKGDFEVDFSASIGKGDVHSEAVTIEQATKDVFGYVLLNDWSIQDENLCDNDLALGGEGGCASMLD
;
A
#
# COMPACT_ATOMS: atom_id res chain seq x y z
N MET A 1 3.65 40.16 -4.87
CA MET A 1 3.84 38.76 -4.47
C MET A 1 2.84 38.48 -3.35
N TYR A 2 1.87 37.60 -3.59
CA TYR A 2 0.90 37.21 -2.57
C TYR A 2 1.38 35.94 -1.88
N ILE A 3 1.28 35.90 -0.55
CA ILE A 3 1.50 34.69 0.25
C ILE A 3 0.11 34.24 0.69
N MET A 4 -0.25 33.01 0.35
CA MET A 4 -1.52 32.39 0.74
C MET A 4 -1.30 31.56 2.00
N LEU A 5 -2.27 31.56 2.90
CA LEU A 5 -2.28 30.62 4.02
C LEU A 5 -2.66 29.22 3.51
N SER A 6 -2.22 28.16 4.19
CA SER A 6 -2.46 26.79 3.75
C SER A 6 -3.95 26.42 3.75
N ASP A 7 -4.76 27.05 4.60
CA ASP A 7 -6.21 26.88 4.67
C ASP A 7 -6.97 27.62 3.55
N GLN A 8 -6.26 28.39 2.72
CA GLN A 8 -6.82 29.12 1.59
C GLN A 8 -6.52 28.44 0.24
N VAL A 9 -5.89 27.27 0.26
CA VAL A 9 -5.50 26.52 -0.95
C VAL A 9 -5.95 25.07 -0.87
N ALA A 10 -6.22 24.47 -2.02
CA ALA A 10 -6.44 23.04 -2.13
C ALA A 10 -5.08 22.35 -2.35
N ILE A 11 -4.81 21.29 -1.58
CA ILE A 11 -3.66 20.42 -1.81
C ILE A 11 -4.11 19.28 -2.74
N HIS A 12 -3.27 18.94 -3.70
CA HIS A 12 -3.47 17.83 -4.64
C HIS A 12 -2.31 16.85 -4.53
N LEU A 13 -2.49 15.64 -5.09
CA LEU A 13 -1.41 14.67 -5.15
C LEU A 13 -0.20 15.28 -5.86
N LEU A 14 0.97 15.13 -5.24
CA LEU A 14 2.20 15.80 -5.65
C LEU A 14 2.67 15.34 -7.04
N ILE A 15 2.43 14.07 -7.36
CA ILE A 15 2.89 13.38 -8.56
C ILE A 15 1.78 12.52 -9.14
N ARG A 16 1.87 12.22 -10.43
CA ARG A 16 1.14 11.09 -10.99
C ARG A 16 1.91 9.82 -10.62
N VAL A 17 1.28 8.92 -9.88
CA VAL A 17 1.87 7.61 -9.58
C VAL A 17 1.69 6.71 -10.80
N GLY A 18 2.81 6.19 -11.31
CA GLY A 18 2.81 5.18 -12.37
C GLY A 18 2.65 3.79 -11.78
N ASP A 19 3.58 3.43 -10.89
CA ASP A 19 3.62 2.17 -10.15
C ASP A 19 3.81 2.46 -8.66
N TYR A 20 3.32 1.55 -7.82
CA TYR A 20 3.47 1.55 -6.37
C TYR A 20 3.99 0.19 -5.93
N THR A 21 4.97 0.21 -5.03
CA THR A 21 5.56 -0.99 -4.45
C THR A 21 5.62 -0.81 -2.95
N ASP A 22 4.99 -1.73 -2.23
CA ASP A 22 5.09 -1.79 -0.78
C ASP A 22 6.17 -2.79 -0.38
N PHE A 23 6.90 -2.46 0.70
CA PHE A 23 8.00 -3.24 1.20
C PHE A 23 7.84 -3.56 2.68
N PHE A 24 8.08 -4.81 3.00
CA PHE A 24 8.00 -5.32 4.36
C PHE A 24 9.34 -5.18 5.10
N VAL A 25 9.70 -3.95 5.47
CA VAL A 25 11.03 -3.62 6.06
C VAL A 25 11.04 -3.46 7.59
N GLY A 26 9.87 -3.34 8.22
CA GLY A 26 9.76 -3.14 9.66
C GLY A 26 10.08 -4.41 10.46
N VAL A 27 11.30 -4.56 10.99
CA VAL A 27 11.72 -5.78 11.71
C VAL A 27 10.79 -6.17 12.87
N ASN A 28 10.24 -5.19 13.61
CA ASN A 28 9.31 -5.50 14.70
C ASN A 28 7.93 -5.91 14.18
N HIS A 29 7.46 -5.25 13.13
CA HIS A 29 6.22 -5.63 12.43
C HIS A 29 6.36 -7.06 11.86
N ALA A 30 7.47 -7.34 11.18
CA ALA A 30 7.81 -8.67 10.68
C ALA A 30 7.85 -9.74 11.76
N ARG A 31 8.49 -9.48 12.91
CA ARG A 31 8.51 -10.45 14.02
C ARG A 31 7.11 -10.80 14.54
N ASN A 32 6.16 -9.88 14.43
CA ASN A 32 4.80 -10.05 14.94
C ASN A 32 3.87 -10.70 13.91
N VAL A 33 4.09 -10.47 12.61
CA VAL A 33 3.17 -10.88 11.54
C VAL A 33 3.78 -11.94 10.62
N TYR A 34 4.99 -11.71 10.09
CA TYR A 34 5.59 -12.55 9.05
C TYR A 34 7.12 -12.47 9.03
N ARG A 35 7.83 -13.60 8.91
CA ARG A 35 9.31 -13.63 8.90
C ARG A 35 9.88 -13.61 7.49
N GLY A 36 9.77 -12.48 6.79
CA GLY A 36 10.42 -12.22 5.50
C GLY A 36 10.75 -10.75 5.29
N THR A 37 11.47 -10.43 4.22
CA THR A 37 11.71 -9.07 3.73
C THR A 37 11.37 -9.08 2.25
N ASP A 38 10.07 -9.03 1.97
CA ASP A 38 9.53 -9.09 0.63
C ASP A 38 8.90 -7.74 0.27
N GLY A 39 8.65 -7.53 -1.00
CA GLY A 39 7.86 -6.41 -1.49
C GLY A 39 6.94 -6.88 -2.60
N TYR A 40 5.82 -6.18 -2.77
CA TYR A 40 4.79 -6.51 -3.75
C TYR A 40 4.31 -5.24 -4.47
N HIS A 41 3.67 -5.42 -5.62
CA HIS A 41 3.12 -4.30 -6.37
C HIS A 41 1.72 -3.99 -5.84
N GLY A 42 1.52 -2.78 -5.32
CA GLY A 42 0.21 -2.31 -4.90
C GLY A 42 -0.52 -1.52 -6.00
N GLY A 43 -1.77 -1.15 -5.75
CA GLY A 43 -2.63 -0.50 -6.71
C GLY A 43 -2.36 1.00 -6.82
N ALA A 44 -1.46 1.42 -7.72
CA ALA A 44 -1.14 2.84 -7.92
C ALA A 44 -2.36 3.78 -8.15
N SER A 45 -3.47 3.24 -8.68
CA SER A 45 -4.71 4.00 -8.90
C SER A 45 -5.52 4.30 -7.64
N SER A 46 -5.31 3.56 -6.55
CA SER A 46 -6.01 3.74 -5.28
C SER A 46 -5.33 4.78 -4.37
N ILE A 47 -4.12 5.23 -4.73
CA ILE A 47 -3.39 6.23 -3.97
C ILE A 47 -4.09 7.58 -4.08
N ILE A 48 -4.56 8.04 -2.92
CA ILE A 48 -5.34 9.27 -2.78
C ILE A 48 -4.68 10.21 -1.77
N ILE A 49 -4.95 11.51 -1.93
CA ILE A 49 -4.41 12.52 -1.02
C ILE A 49 -5.06 12.43 0.37
N SER A 50 -4.29 12.83 1.38
CA SER A 50 -4.77 13.03 2.75
C SER A 50 -6.12 13.74 2.81
N SER A 51 -6.94 13.36 3.81
CA SER A 51 -8.31 13.83 4.03
C SER A 51 -9.34 13.40 3.00
N THR A 52 -8.97 12.58 2.00
CA THR A 52 -9.96 11.89 1.17
C THR A 52 -10.69 10.84 2.01
N PRO A 53 -12.04 10.86 2.09
CA PRO A 53 -12.77 9.86 2.86
C PRO A 53 -12.56 8.45 2.30
N ILE A 54 -12.19 7.51 3.16
CA ILE A 54 -12.11 6.09 2.82
C ILE A 54 -13.46 5.45 3.12
N LEU A 55 -14.03 4.79 2.13
CA LEU A 55 -15.24 3.99 2.32
C LEU A 55 -14.84 2.62 2.83
N GLN A 56 -15.60 2.09 3.78
CA GLN A 56 -15.40 0.73 4.23
C GLN A 56 -15.62 -0.22 3.04
N PRO A 57 -14.59 -0.99 2.66
CA PRO A 57 -14.68 -1.90 1.52
C PRO A 57 -15.60 -3.07 1.82
N HIS A 58 -16.08 -3.69 0.75
CA HIS A 58 -16.71 -4.99 0.83
C HIS A 58 -15.68 -6.07 0.48
N GLY A 59 -15.82 -7.23 1.10
CA GLY A 59 -14.95 -8.38 0.86
C GLY A 59 -15.73 -9.66 0.68
N HIS A 60 -15.05 -10.67 0.12
CA HIS A 60 -15.55 -12.04 0.11
C HIS A 60 -15.05 -12.78 1.34
N LEU A 61 -15.97 -13.36 2.10
CA LEU A 61 -15.68 -14.22 3.25
C LEU A 61 -16.14 -15.64 2.94
N ILE A 62 -15.36 -16.63 3.37
CA ILE A 62 -15.79 -18.03 3.37
C ILE A 62 -16.62 -18.29 4.63
N VAL A 63 -17.91 -18.57 4.45
CA VAL A 63 -18.85 -18.91 5.52
C VAL A 63 -19.46 -20.28 5.21
N ASN A 64 -19.31 -21.24 6.11
CA ASN A 64 -19.74 -22.64 5.89
C ASN A 64 -19.23 -23.22 4.55
N SER A 65 -17.95 -22.98 4.24
CA SER A 65 -17.28 -23.39 3.00
C SER A 65 -17.86 -22.80 1.71
N MET A 66 -18.65 -21.74 1.79
CA MET A 66 -19.21 -21.02 0.64
C MET A 66 -18.78 -19.55 0.65
N PRO A 67 -18.40 -18.97 -0.50
CA PRO A 67 -18.09 -17.55 -0.59
C PRO A 67 -19.35 -16.71 -0.37
N SER A 68 -19.20 -15.64 0.38
CA SER A 68 -20.27 -14.71 0.73
C SER A 68 -19.74 -13.28 0.68
N PHE A 69 -20.55 -12.34 0.19
CA PHE A 69 -20.17 -10.94 0.04
C PHE A 69 -20.70 -10.11 1.20
N HIS A 70 -19.81 -9.39 1.87
CA HIS A 70 -20.13 -8.63 3.08
C HIS A 70 -19.39 -7.30 3.12
N LEU A 71 -19.98 -6.33 3.81
CA LEU A 71 -19.23 -5.16 4.26
C LEU A 71 -18.18 -5.62 5.27
N SER A 72 -16.95 -5.15 5.10
CA SER A 72 -15.87 -5.46 6.03
C SER A 72 -16.21 -5.06 7.46
N LYS A 73 -15.68 -5.77 8.45
CA LYS A 73 -15.87 -5.43 9.88
C LYS A 73 -14.56 -5.06 10.58
N LYS A 74 -13.42 -5.39 9.99
CA LYS A 74 -12.08 -5.13 10.53
C LYS A 74 -11.22 -4.40 9.51
N GLY A 75 -11.32 -3.08 9.49
CA GLY A 75 -10.33 -2.23 8.83
C GLY A 75 -9.19 -1.91 9.80
N ASP A 76 -7.97 -1.87 9.30
CA ASP A 76 -6.77 -1.45 10.03
C ASP A 76 -5.99 -0.41 9.22
N PHE A 77 -5.01 0.23 9.87
CA PHE A 77 -4.12 1.20 9.26
C PHE A 77 -2.67 0.78 9.45
N GLU A 78 -1.85 0.98 8.44
CA GLU A 78 -0.42 0.72 8.48
C GLU A 78 0.34 2.04 8.28
N VAL A 79 1.23 2.37 9.21
CA VAL A 79 1.92 3.66 9.23
C VAL A 79 3.25 3.53 8.54
N ASP A 80 3.35 4.11 7.35
CA ASP A 80 4.52 3.96 6.49
C ASP A 80 5.08 5.27 5.95
N PHE A 81 6.26 5.15 5.35
CA PHE A 81 6.90 6.19 4.57
C PHE A 81 7.05 5.71 3.14
N SER A 82 6.58 6.53 2.19
CA SER A 82 6.78 6.27 0.77
C SER A 82 7.89 7.15 0.22
N ALA A 83 8.82 6.55 -0.53
CA ALA A 83 9.84 7.26 -1.28
C ALA A 83 9.37 7.51 -2.71
N SER A 84 9.33 8.77 -3.14
CA SER A 84 9.04 9.12 -4.54
C SER A 84 10.32 9.11 -5.36
N ILE A 85 10.33 8.35 -6.45
CA ILE A 85 11.50 8.26 -7.36
C ILE A 85 11.39 9.33 -8.45
N GLY A 86 12.38 10.22 -8.52
CA GLY A 86 12.38 11.39 -9.41
C GLY A 86 12.92 11.11 -10.81
N LYS A 87 13.67 10.02 -10.99
CA LYS A 87 14.32 9.64 -12.24
C LYS A 87 14.04 8.17 -12.55
N GLY A 88 13.55 7.90 -13.75
CA GLY A 88 13.42 6.53 -14.24
C GLY A 88 14.76 5.97 -14.73
N ASP A 89 14.89 4.65 -14.66
CA ASP A 89 16.07 3.92 -15.12
C ASP A 89 15.86 3.30 -16.51
N VAL A 90 16.95 2.83 -17.11
CA VAL A 90 16.89 2.08 -18.36
C VAL A 90 16.37 0.67 -18.06
N HIS A 91 15.37 0.24 -18.82
CA HIS A 91 14.83 -1.11 -18.70
C HIS A 91 15.94 -2.17 -18.77
N SER A 92 15.91 -3.14 -17.86
CA SER A 92 16.91 -4.21 -17.71
C SER A 92 18.31 -3.80 -17.23
N GLU A 93 18.49 -2.57 -16.74
CA GLU A 93 19.72 -2.17 -16.04
C GLU A 93 19.47 -2.06 -14.53
N ALA A 94 20.33 -2.70 -13.74
CA ALA A 94 20.22 -2.65 -12.28
C ALA A 94 20.76 -1.33 -11.71
N VAL A 95 20.06 -0.80 -10.72
CA VAL A 95 20.48 0.41 -9.99
C VAL A 95 21.39 0.02 -8.83
N THR A 96 22.53 0.70 -8.67
CA THR A 96 23.40 0.49 -7.50
C THR A 96 22.86 1.21 -6.27
N ILE A 97 23.29 0.83 -5.07
CA ILE A 97 22.85 1.47 -3.82
C ILE A 97 23.18 2.97 -3.79
N GLU A 98 24.36 3.34 -4.30
CA GLU A 98 24.82 4.73 -4.39
C GLU A 98 23.99 5.56 -5.37
N GLN A 99 23.43 4.92 -6.39
CA GLN A 99 22.56 5.55 -7.37
C GLN A 99 21.13 5.66 -6.81
N ALA A 100 20.60 4.58 -6.23
CA ALA A 100 19.26 4.53 -5.66
C ALA A 100 19.00 5.66 -4.64
N THR A 101 19.97 5.94 -3.77
CA THR A 101 19.84 7.02 -2.77
C THR A 101 19.72 8.41 -3.42
N LYS A 102 20.30 8.62 -4.61
CA LYS A 102 20.27 9.89 -5.34
C LYS A 102 19.00 10.07 -6.17
N ASP A 103 18.35 8.98 -6.55
CA ASP A 103 17.14 9.01 -7.38
C ASP A 103 15.85 9.23 -6.56
N VAL A 104 15.93 9.12 -5.23
CA VAL A 104 14.85 9.52 -4.33
C VAL A 104 14.67 11.04 -4.39
N PHE A 105 13.50 11.48 -4.86
CA PHE A 105 13.11 12.89 -4.87
C PHE A 105 12.70 13.38 -3.47
N GLY A 106 11.99 12.54 -2.71
CA GLY A 106 11.54 12.87 -1.38
C GLY A 106 10.68 11.77 -0.77
N TYR A 107 10.22 12.03 0.46
CA TYR A 107 9.39 11.10 1.22
C TYR A 107 8.06 11.74 1.59
N VAL A 108 7.02 10.91 1.69
CA VAL A 108 5.71 11.28 2.21
C VAL A 108 5.28 10.29 3.29
N LEU A 109 4.42 10.74 4.20
CA LEU A 109 3.68 9.82 5.05
C LEU A 109 2.66 9.07 4.19
N LEU A 110 2.58 7.76 4.42
CA LEU A 110 1.62 6.88 3.79
C LEU A 110 0.82 6.18 4.88
N ASN A 111 -0.49 6.07 4.66
CA ASN A 111 -1.31 5.13 5.41
C ASN A 111 -1.75 4.08 4.41
N ASP A 112 -1.24 2.87 4.59
CA ASP A 112 -1.71 1.72 3.85
C ASP A 112 -2.90 1.10 4.60
N TRP A 113 -4.08 1.27 4.04
CA TRP A 113 -5.32 0.86 4.69
C TRP A 113 -5.54 -0.60 4.39
N SER A 114 -5.63 -1.46 5.41
CA SER A 114 -5.81 -2.90 5.19
C SER A 114 -7.13 -3.42 5.76
N ILE A 115 -7.68 -4.50 5.17
CA ILE A 115 -8.77 -5.27 5.76
C ILE A 115 -8.21 -6.54 6.40
N GLN A 116 -8.59 -6.81 7.65
CA GLN A 116 -8.15 -8.00 8.41
C GLN A 116 -9.32 -8.88 8.87
N ASP A 117 -10.37 -8.99 8.04
CA ASP A 117 -11.50 -9.86 8.35
C ASP A 117 -11.07 -11.33 8.35
N GLU A 118 -11.61 -12.10 9.30
CA GLU A 118 -11.34 -13.53 9.40
C GLU A 118 -12.02 -14.29 8.26
N ASN A 119 -11.30 -15.24 7.64
CA ASN A 119 -11.76 -16.01 6.48
C ASN A 119 -11.98 -15.17 5.20
N LEU A 120 -11.30 -14.03 5.08
CA LEU A 120 -11.16 -13.36 3.79
C LEU A 120 -10.65 -14.36 2.75
N CYS A 121 -11.41 -14.47 1.66
CA CYS A 121 -10.99 -15.17 0.47
C CYS A 121 -10.22 -14.18 -0.38
N ASP A 122 -8.91 -14.24 -0.34
CA ASP A 122 -8.08 -13.57 -1.33
C ASP A 122 -7.72 -14.54 -2.46
N ASN A 123 -7.84 -14.06 -3.70
CA ASN A 123 -7.48 -14.83 -4.89
C ASN A 123 -5.98 -14.88 -5.12
N ASP A 124 -5.16 -14.11 -4.39
CA ASP A 124 -3.70 -14.14 -4.52
C ASP A 124 -3.05 -15.39 -3.91
N LEU A 125 -3.79 -16.20 -3.14
CA LEU A 125 -3.36 -17.55 -2.76
C LEU A 125 -3.47 -18.57 -3.90
N ALA A 126 -3.96 -18.19 -5.09
CA ALA A 126 -3.99 -19.05 -6.26
C ALA A 126 -2.58 -19.39 -6.81
N LEU A 127 -1.51 -18.83 -6.24
CA LEU A 127 -0.11 -19.19 -6.54
C LEU A 127 0.49 -20.25 -5.61
N GLY A 128 -0.34 -21.04 -4.92
CA GLY A 128 0.08 -22.36 -4.41
C GLY A 128 0.71 -22.39 -3.02
N GLY A 129 0.35 -21.46 -2.13
CA GLY A 129 0.68 -21.54 -0.71
C GLY A 129 -0.52 -22.00 0.12
N GLU A 130 -0.40 -23.12 0.83
CA GLU A 130 -1.31 -23.43 1.93
C GLU A 130 -1.08 -22.41 3.07
N GLY A 131 -2.01 -21.48 3.26
CA GLY A 131 -2.12 -20.73 4.52
C GLY A 131 -2.37 -19.23 4.39
N GLY A 132 -3.42 -18.77 5.09
CA GLY A 132 -3.52 -17.42 5.64
C GLY A 132 -4.19 -16.38 4.74
N CYS A 133 -5.32 -15.86 5.22
CA CYS A 133 -5.99 -14.66 4.71
C CYS A 133 -4.98 -13.51 4.54
N ALA A 134 -4.72 -13.09 3.30
CA ALA A 134 -4.02 -11.85 3.02
C ALA A 134 -4.98 -10.66 3.20
N SER A 135 -4.41 -9.55 3.65
CA SER A 135 -5.08 -8.27 3.80
C SER A 135 -5.49 -7.74 2.44
N MET A 136 -6.80 -7.57 2.24
CA MET A 136 -7.31 -6.89 1.05
C MET A 136 -7.27 -5.39 1.34
N LEU A 137 -6.41 -4.66 0.64
CA LEU A 137 -6.62 -3.32 0.09
C LEU A 137 -5.26 -2.80 -0.42
N ASP A 138 -5.04 -2.93 -1.72
CA ASP A 138 -4.04 -2.20 -2.49
C ASP A 138 -4.72 -1.50 -3.67
#